data_AF-A0A4U1C7F0-F1
#
_entry.id   AF-A0A4U1C7F0-F1
#
_cell.length_a   1.000
_cell.length_b   1.000
_cell.length_c   1.000
_cell.angle_alpha   90.00
_cell.angle_beta   90.00
_cell.angle_gamma   90.00
#
_symmetry.space_group_name_H-M   'P 1'
#
loop_
_entity.id
_entity.type
_entity.pdbx_description
1 polymer ?
#
loop_
_entity_poly.entity_id
_entity_poly.type
_entity_poly.pdbx_seq_one_letter_code
_entity_poly.pdbx_strand_id
1 'polypeptide(L)'
;MTFKDDIIARINTDFGEKADKAFSVLFDAISKVDYLKTDRVIRCIVFLANGDLTDLSKYIETATFDTRDVMLWAEYEKLSGDLNYKRKRDFNKAFDECTSNVKE
;
A
#
# COMPACT_ATOMS: atom_id res chain seq x y z
N MET A 1 -4.29 -1.80 17.24
CA MET A 1 -3.31 -2.28 16.25
C MET A 1 -2.22 -1.24 16.14
N THR A 2 -0.98 -1.65 16.00
CA THR A 2 0.17 -0.75 15.84
C THR A 2 0.77 -0.99 14.46
N PHE A 3 1.02 0.06 13.69
CA PHE A 3 1.68 -0.04 12.38
C PHE A 3 3.16 -0.43 12.56
N LYS A 4 3.73 -1.12 11.57
CA LYS A 4 5.18 -1.36 11.54
C LYS A 4 5.95 -0.08 11.29
N ASP A 5 7.18 -0.02 11.80
CA ASP A 5 8.05 1.14 11.72
C ASP A 5 8.28 1.61 10.28
N ASP A 6 8.40 0.69 9.31
CA ASP A 6 8.58 1.04 7.90
C ASP A 6 7.36 1.78 7.32
N ILE A 7 6.15 1.38 7.72
CA ILE A 7 4.89 2.03 7.33
C ILE A 7 4.81 3.41 7.96
N ILE A 8 5.15 3.52 9.26
CA ILE A 8 5.13 4.79 9.99
C ILE A 8 6.11 5.77 9.35
N ALA A 9 7.36 5.34 9.12
CA ALA A 9 8.39 6.16 8.49
C ALA A 9 7.97 6.60 7.09
N ARG A 10 7.38 5.70 6.30
CA ARG A 10 6.90 6.02 4.95
C ARG A 10 5.77 7.04 4.96
N ILE A 11 4.76 6.89 5.82
CA ILE A 11 3.66 7.85 5.93
C ILE A 11 4.18 9.23 6.34
N ASN A 12 5.07 9.30 7.33
CA ASN A 12 5.68 10.57 7.74
C ASN A 12 6.47 11.23 6.61
N THR A 13 7.21 10.44 5.83
CA THR A 13 8.03 10.94 4.72
C THR A 13 7.16 11.43 3.55
N ASP A 14 6.17 10.64 3.14
CA ASP A 14 5.38 10.91 1.93
C ASP A 14 4.33 12.02 2.17
N PHE A 15 3.71 12.06 3.36
CA PHE A 15 2.60 12.98 3.65
C PHE A 15 3.02 14.24 4.43
N GLY A 16 4.21 14.25 5.05
CA GLY A 16 4.74 15.40 5.80
C GLY A 16 3.75 15.90 6.85
N GLU A 17 3.38 17.18 6.77
CA GLU A 17 2.40 17.82 7.68
C GLU A 17 1.02 17.14 7.69
N LYS A 18 0.69 16.37 6.66
CA LYS A 18 -0.58 15.64 6.55
C LYS A 18 -0.51 14.22 7.13
N ALA A 19 0.63 13.79 7.67
CA ALA A 19 0.84 12.43 8.16
C ALA A 19 -0.18 12.01 9.23
N ASP A 20 -0.48 12.87 10.21
CA ASP A 20 -1.48 12.58 11.25
C ASP A 20 -2.86 12.28 10.65
N LYS A 21 -3.25 13.03 9.62
CA LYS A 21 -4.51 12.80 8.91
C LYS A 21 -4.48 11.50 8.10
N ALA A 22 -3.35 11.19 7.46
CA ALA A 22 -3.17 9.93 6.75
C ALA A 22 -3.28 8.72 7.71
N PHE A 23 -2.64 8.80 8.89
CA PHE A 23 -2.78 7.77 9.93
C PHE A 23 -4.22 7.61 10.40
N SER A 24 -4.92 8.72 10.67
CA SER A 24 -6.32 8.67 11.11
C SER A 24 -7.21 7.97 10.08
N VAL A 25 -7.12 8.37 8.81
CA VAL A 25 -7.94 7.79 7.72
C VAL A 25 -7.65 6.30 7.54
N LEU A 26 -6.36 5.92 7.54
CA LEU A 26 -5.94 4.54 7.40
C LEU A 26 -6.38 3.69 8.61
N PHE A 27 -6.21 4.20 9.83
CA PHE A 27 -6.59 3.52 11.06
C PHE A 27 -8.10 3.28 11.14
N ASP A 28 -8.91 4.26 10.75
CA ASP A 28 -10.37 4.14 10.71
C ASP A 28 -10.82 3.06 9.73
N ALA A 29 -10.17 2.95 8.58
CA ALA A 29 -10.48 1.95 7.56
C ALA A 29 -10.12 0.53 8.01
N ILE A 30 -8.89 0.31 8.47
CA ILE A 30 -8.45 -1.02 8.91
C ILE A 30 -9.21 -1.49 10.15
N SER A 31 -9.70 -0.58 11.01
CA SER A 31 -10.50 -0.95 12.18
C SER A 31 -11.87 -1.53 11.79
N LYS A 32 -12.38 -1.19 10.60
CA LYS A 32 -13.68 -1.64 10.08
C LYS A 32 -13.57 -2.88 9.20
N VAL A 33 -12.39 -3.13 8.63
CA VAL A 33 -12.20 -4.13 7.57
C VAL A 33 -10.97 -4.99 7.85
N ASP A 34 -11.19 -6.23 8.31
CA ASP A 34 -10.13 -7.10 8.84
C ASP A 34 -9.03 -7.44 7.83
N TYR A 35 -9.37 -7.69 6.57
CA TYR A 35 -8.38 -8.06 5.55
C TYR A 35 -7.46 -6.91 5.13
N LEU A 36 -7.82 -5.65 5.44
CA LEU A 36 -6.92 -4.51 5.24
C LEU A 36 -5.81 -4.43 6.28
N LYS A 37 -5.93 -5.15 7.41
CA LYS A 37 -4.96 -5.10 8.52
C LYS A 37 -3.62 -5.76 8.20
N THR A 38 -3.45 -6.37 7.04
CA THR A 38 -2.16 -6.98 6.68
C THR A 38 -1.16 -5.89 6.30
N ASP A 39 0.08 -6.01 6.79
CA ASP A 39 1.15 -5.05 6.49
C ASP A 39 1.36 -4.87 4.97
N ARG A 40 1.22 -5.96 4.20
CA ARG A 40 1.34 -5.95 2.74
C ARG A 40 0.29 -5.04 2.10
N VAL A 41 -0.98 -5.20 2.47
CA VAL A 41 -2.07 -4.38 1.91
C VAL A 41 -1.88 -2.92 2.30
N ILE A 42 -1.51 -2.65 3.56
CA ILE A 42 -1.24 -1.28 4.02
C ILE A 42 -0.09 -0.65 3.22
N ARG A 43 1.01 -1.38 3.02
CA ARG A 43 2.15 -0.90 2.20
C ARG A 43 1.74 -0.62 0.76
N CYS A 44 0.93 -1.48 0.14
CA CYS A 44 0.41 -1.26 -1.21
C CYS A 44 -0.41 0.04 -1.29
N ILE A 45 -1.32 0.26 -0.33
CA ILE A 45 -2.16 1.47 -0.26
C ILE A 45 -1.30 2.71 -0.10
N VAL A 46 -0.37 2.72 0.87
CA VAL A 46 0.52 3.87 1.13
C VAL A 46 1.40 4.16 -0.08
N PHE A 47 1.96 3.12 -0.71
CA PHE A 47 2.79 3.25 -1.91
C PHE A 47 2.03 3.90 -3.06
N LEU A 48 0.80 3.44 -3.33
CA LEU A 48 -0.01 3.96 -4.42
C LEU A 48 -0.50 5.39 -4.15
N ALA A 49 -0.77 5.73 -2.89
CA ALA A 49 -1.21 7.06 -2.48
C ALA A 49 -0.13 8.12 -2.64
N ASN A 50 1.15 7.75 -2.49
CA ASN A 50 2.32 8.61 -2.76
C ASN A 50 2.20 10.05 -2.20
N GLY A 51 1.76 10.16 -0.95
CA GLY A 51 1.63 11.45 -0.24
C GLY A 51 0.32 12.21 -0.47
N ASP A 52 -0.59 11.70 -1.31
CA ASP A 52 -1.89 12.32 -1.57
C ASP A 52 -3.03 11.65 -0.77
N LEU A 53 -3.79 12.47 -0.02
CA LEU A 53 -4.89 11.99 0.84
C LEU A 53 -6.13 11.55 0.06
N THR A 54 -6.34 12.12 -1.13
CA THR A 54 -7.44 11.73 -2.03
C THR A 54 -7.15 10.34 -2.57
N ASP A 55 -5.93 10.12 -3.06
CA ASP A 55 -5.49 8.81 -3.54
C ASP A 55 -5.42 7.79 -2.40
N LEU A 56 -4.98 8.18 -1.20
CA LEU A 56 -5.06 7.31 -0.02
C LEU A 56 -6.48 6.80 0.21
N SER A 57 -7.46 7.70 0.20
CA SER A 57 -8.88 7.35 0.42
C SER A 57 -9.40 6.45 -0.71
N LYS A 58 -9.05 6.75 -1.96
CA LYS A 58 -9.40 5.97 -3.15
C LYS A 58 -8.85 4.55 -3.09
N TYR A 59 -7.58 4.37 -2.72
CA TYR A 59 -6.97 3.04 -2.66
C TYR A 59 -7.44 2.24 -1.43
N ILE A 60 -7.80 2.90 -0.33
CA ILE A 60 -8.52 2.25 0.78
C ILE A 60 -9.88 1.71 0.30
N GLU A 61 -10.66 2.51 -0.41
CA GLU A 61 -11.96 2.09 -0.95
C GLU A 61 -11.81 0.93 -1.94
N THR A 62 -10.85 1.04 -2.86
CA THR A 62 -10.53 -0.03 -3.81
C THR A 62 -10.15 -1.32 -3.08
N ALA A 63 -9.28 -1.23 -2.08
CA ALA A 63 -8.86 -2.40 -1.31
C ALA A 63 -10.02 -3.02 -0.50
N THR A 64 -10.98 -2.21 -0.06
CA THR A 64 -12.20 -2.67 0.62
C THR A 64 -13.11 -3.45 -0.34
N PHE A 65 -13.12 -3.11 -1.62
CA PHE A 65 -13.86 -3.88 -2.62
C PHE A 65 -13.10 -5.14 -3.05
N ASP A 66 -11.84 -4.97 -3.47
CA ASP A 66 -10.94 -6.07 -3.83
C ASP A 66 -9.48 -5.70 -3.54
N THR A 67 -8.92 -6.28 -2.48
CA THR A 67 -7.49 -6.11 -2.13
C THR A 67 -6.54 -6.52 -3.26
N ARG A 68 -6.94 -7.42 -4.16
CA ARG A 68 -6.08 -7.91 -5.23
C ARG A 68 -5.77 -6.83 -6.26
N ASP A 69 -6.68 -5.87 -6.46
CA ASP A 69 -6.47 -4.76 -7.40
C ASP A 69 -5.35 -3.84 -6.92
N VAL A 70 -5.41 -3.41 -5.65
CA VAL A 70 -4.34 -2.56 -5.08
C VAL A 70 -3.01 -3.29 -4.99
N MET A 71 -3.03 -4.60 -4.72
CA MET A 71 -1.81 -5.41 -4.70
C MET A 71 -1.22 -5.53 -6.11
N LEU A 72 -2.06 -5.77 -7.12
CA LEU A 72 -1.62 -5.84 -8.52
C LEU A 72 -0.98 -4.52 -8.95
N TRP A 73 -1.65 -3.38 -8.71
CA TRP A 73 -1.15 -2.08 -9.15
C TRP A 73 0.11 -1.63 -8.40
N ALA A 74 0.24 -1.97 -7.12
CA ALA A 74 1.40 -1.59 -6.33
C ALA A 74 2.63 -2.46 -6.65
N GLU A 75 2.42 -3.77 -6.80
CA GLU A 75 3.51 -4.75 -6.90
C GLU A 75 3.91 -5.11 -8.32
N TYR A 76 3.02 -4.96 -9.30
CA TYR A 76 3.24 -5.46 -10.66
C TYR A 76 3.25 -4.34 -11.69
N GLU A 77 4.05 -4.55 -12.72
CA GLU A 77 4.03 -3.75 -13.94
C GLU A 77 3.38 -4.58 -15.05
N LYS A 78 2.41 -4.00 -15.75
CA LYS A 78 1.82 -4.60 -16.94
C LYS A 78 2.84 -4.52 -18.09
N LEU A 79 3.19 -5.67 -18.65
CA LEU A 79 4.03 -5.79 -19.85
C LEU A 79 3.15 -5.75 -21.11
N SER A 80 3.76 -5.89 -22.29
CA SER A 80 3.03 -5.96 -23.55
C SER A 80 2.14 -7.22 -23.60
N GLY A 81 0.86 -7.02 -23.95
CA GLY A 81 -0.14 -8.08 -24.09
C GLY A 81 -1.14 -8.15 -22.92
N ASP A 82 -2.19 -8.92 -23.10
CA ASP A 82 -3.17 -9.18 -22.04
C ASP A 82 -2.62 -10.20 -21.05
N LEU A 83 -2.87 -9.94 -19.76
CA LEU A 83 -2.47 -10.79 -18.63
C LEU A 83 -0.95 -11.01 -18.45
N ASN A 84 -0.11 -10.23 -19.13
CA ASN A 84 1.33 -10.29 -18.94
C ASN A 84 1.78 -9.27 -17.89
N TYR A 85 2.14 -9.75 -16.70
CA TYR A 85 2.56 -8.92 -15.57
C TYR A 85 3.88 -9.39 -15.00
N LYS A 86 4.78 -8.44 -14.70
CA LYS A 86 6.03 -8.70 -13.98
C LYS A 86 5.95 -8.07 -12.60
N ARG A 87 6.19 -8.87 -11.57
CA ARG A 87 6.29 -8.36 -10.20
C ARG A 87 7.56 -7.51 -10.08
N LYS A 88 7.41 -6.28 -9.62
CA LYS A 88 8.49 -5.30 -9.39
C LYS A 88 8.76 -5.06 -7.92
N ARG A 89 7.80 -5.36 -7.05
CA ARG A 89 7.90 -5.14 -5.61
C ARG A 89 7.26 -6.30 -4.85
N ASP A 90 7.85 -6.64 -3.72
CA ASP A 90 7.29 -7.59 -2.77
C ASP A 90 6.97 -6.90 -1.45
N PHE A 91 5.72 -6.44 -1.28
CA PHE A 91 5.30 -5.74 -0.06
C PHE A 91 5.00 -6.68 1.12
N ASN A 92 5.29 -7.99 1.00
CA ASN A 92 5.50 -8.80 2.19
C ASN A 92 6.73 -8.29 2.98
N LYS A 93 7.70 -7.69 2.29
CA LYS A 93 8.88 -7.04 2.87
C LYS A 93 8.63 -5.55 3.13
N ALA A 94 9.50 -4.95 3.93
CA ALA A 94 9.50 -3.51 4.21
C ALA A 94 9.87 -2.68 2.95
N PHE A 95 9.59 -1.37 2.99
CA PHE A 95 9.79 -0.49 1.83
C PHE A 95 11.22 -0.42 1.28
N ASP A 96 12.23 -0.57 2.13
CA ASP A 96 13.65 -0.59 1.79
C ASP A 96 14.09 -1.91 1.13
N GLU A 97 13.44 -3.02 1.50
CA GLU A 97 13.77 -4.35 1.00
C GLU A 97 12.87 -4.83 -0.16
N CYS A 98 11.73 -4.17 -0.40
CA CYS A 98 10.68 -4.69 -1.29
C CYS A 98 11.09 -4.84 -2.76
N THR A 99 12.16 -4.15 -3.19
CA THR A 99 12.70 -4.24 -4.55
C THR A 99 13.85 -5.25 -4.67
N SER A 100 14.43 -5.65 -3.54
CA SER A 100 15.56 -6.57 -3.48
C SER A 100 15.05 -8.02 -3.48
N ASN A 101 15.28 -8.74 -4.59
CA ASN A 101 14.93 -10.16 -4.76
C ASN A 101 13.47 -10.48 -5.08
N VAL A 102 12.85 -9.77 -6.02
CA VAL A 102 11.60 -10.25 -6.64
C VAL A 102 11.94 -11.39 -7.61
N LYS A 103 12.04 -12.61 -7.09
CA LYS A 103 12.19 -13.82 -7.91
C LYS A 103 10.82 -14.23 -8.46
N GLU A 104 10.76 -14.47 -9.77
CA GLU A 104 9.57 -14.97 -10.49
C GLU A 104 9.30 -16.45 -10.17
#